data_AF-A0A9X5IMC1-F1
#
_entry.id   AF-A0A9X5IMC1-F1
#
_cell.length_a   1.000
_cell.length_b   1.000
_cell.length_c   1.000
_cell.angle_alpha   90.00
_cell.angle_beta   90.00
_cell.angle_gamma   90.00
#
_symmetry.space_group_name_H-M   'P 1'
#
loop_
_entity.id
_entity.type
_entity.pdbx_description
1 polymer ?
#
loop_
_entity_poly.entity_id
_entity_poly.type
_entity_poly.pdbx_seq_one_letter_code
_entity_poly.pdbx_strand_id
1 'polypeptide(L)'
;MKSTFAGFYSTPSESLGQIWLSDSTLFVFDTNCLLNLYRCEDHTREDILKVMKEISTRTWIPFQVGFEYQRKRRIVIEESISSLTKIKKELENIYLQNILSSGGVKKHLYNSLNDEISELQHRIKIPIDDYINDKIKPRIESKQQISQHDFIRDEIDSIIQNNLGTPPTTEQINTINTEGEQRYKNKIPPGFMDVKKTETYFFSGVEIQAKYGDLYLWYEIIEKSKSDNINNVIFVCDDLKQDWWFIHEGKTHGALAALKTEICEKANIENFKIVNQLTFLHESKEHLANIEIRDSSLKEVEELSNAPTPDIVDEIAISWSHDKLDQFRKKFEHNSNIFSTIGSNQSYNKFSKSSLFILTSSADEALHETSNLKHQSLSLLSDLQTFESELKEHIESSDLSEFTKTMTINLSQIDLLCSKLKSILSLPSIGIHNISEAESIIREIKLYNFILEAMIEKGHEYLNYIL
;
A
#
# COMPACT_ATOMS: atom_id res chain seq x y z
N MET A 1 -29.93 -6.74 31.16
CA MET A 1 -28.89 -7.35 30.29
C MET A 1 -28.78 -6.62 28.97
N LYS A 2 -29.80 -6.60 28.10
CA LYS A 2 -29.73 -5.92 26.79
C LYS A 2 -29.37 -4.42 26.87
N SER A 3 -29.96 -3.69 27.80
CA SER A 3 -29.66 -2.26 28.02
C SER A 3 -28.23 -2.00 28.49
N THR A 4 -27.66 -2.88 29.32
CA THR A 4 -26.31 -2.72 29.89
C THR A 4 -25.21 -3.19 28.95
N PHE A 5 -25.48 -4.21 28.14
CA PHE A 5 -24.49 -4.86 27.27
C PHE A 5 -24.83 -4.66 25.79
N ALA A 6 -25.43 -3.51 25.44
CA ALA A 6 -25.93 -3.24 24.10
C ALA A 6 -24.88 -3.46 22.99
N GLY A 7 -23.60 -3.20 23.28
CA GLY A 7 -22.48 -3.47 22.38
C GLY A 7 -22.31 -4.92 21.95
N PHE A 8 -22.80 -5.89 22.72
CA PHE A 8 -22.71 -7.33 22.40
C PHE A 8 -23.89 -7.85 21.58
N TYR A 9 -24.95 -7.06 21.39
CA TYR A 9 -26.12 -7.49 20.64
C TYR A 9 -26.00 -7.05 19.19
N SER A 10 -26.05 -8.01 18.26
CA SER A 10 -26.15 -7.71 16.83
C SER A 10 -27.48 -7.03 16.50
N THR A 11 -27.47 -6.23 15.44
CA THR A 11 -28.69 -5.66 14.88
C THR A 11 -29.51 -6.79 14.22
N PRO A 12 -30.77 -7.02 14.62
CA PRO A 12 -31.59 -8.07 14.02
C PRO A 12 -31.78 -7.86 12.51
N SER A 13 -31.73 -8.93 11.71
CA SER A 13 -31.89 -8.86 10.24
C SER A 13 -33.20 -8.22 9.81
N GLU A 14 -34.30 -8.52 10.52
CA GLU A 14 -35.64 -7.93 10.28
C GLU A 14 -35.68 -6.40 10.45
N SER A 15 -34.72 -5.83 11.18
CA SER A 15 -34.57 -4.38 11.37
C SER A 15 -33.57 -3.71 10.42
N LEU A 16 -32.79 -4.48 9.65
CA LEU A 16 -31.76 -3.92 8.76
C LEU A 16 -32.37 -3.08 7.65
N GLY A 17 -33.44 -3.56 7.00
CA GLY A 17 -34.15 -2.76 6.00
C GLY A 17 -34.72 -1.46 6.57
N GLN A 18 -35.20 -1.48 7.83
CA GLN A 18 -35.69 -0.27 8.51
C GLN A 18 -34.56 0.72 8.79
N ILE A 19 -33.39 0.25 9.21
CA ILE A 19 -32.20 1.09 9.40
C ILE A 19 -31.73 1.66 8.06
N TRP A 20 -31.61 0.83 7.03
CA TRP A 20 -31.19 1.27 5.69
C TRP A 20 -32.10 2.32 5.07
N LEU A 21 -33.40 2.23 5.32
CA LEU A 21 -34.41 3.16 4.78
C LEU A 21 -34.69 4.35 5.70
N SER A 22 -34.19 4.37 6.94
CA SER A 22 -34.45 5.46 7.88
C SER A 22 -33.72 6.74 7.49
N ASP A 23 -34.43 7.87 7.51
CA ASP A 23 -33.85 9.21 7.35
C ASP A 23 -32.85 9.56 8.46
N SER A 24 -32.92 8.86 9.60
CA SER A 24 -32.03 9.04 10.75
C SER A 24 -30.80 8.13 10.73
N THR A 25 -30.49 7.54 9.58
CA THR A 25 -29.28 6.73 9.40
C THR A 25 -28.19 7.56 8.74
N LEU A 26 -27.02 7.60 9.39
CA LEU A 26 -25.80 8.19 8.86
C LEU A 26 -24.95 7.12 8.19
N PHE A 27 -24.57 7.33 6.95
CA PHE A 27 -23.56 6.55 6.25
C PHE A 27 -22.22 7.28 6.28
N VAL A 28 -21.19 6.58 6.74
CA VAL A 28 -19.82 7.08 6.80
C VAL A 28 -18.94 6.13 6.01
N PHE A 29 -18.16 6.65 5.06
CA PHE A 29 -17.21 5.84 4.29
C PHE A 29 -15.81 6.03 4.82
N ASP A 30 -15.05 4.94 4.88
CA ASP A 30 -13.60 4.99 5.09
C ASP A 30 -12.86 5.43 3.81
N THR A 31 -11.62 5.88 3.98
CA THR A 31 -10.70 6.26 2.92
C THR A 31 -10.50 5.14 1.92
N ASN A 32 -10.32 3.90 2.37
CA ASN A 32 -10.05 2.78 1.47
C ASN A 32 -11.21 2.52 0.52
N CYS A 33 -12.46 2.65 0.99
CA CYS A 33 -13.65 2.50 0.17
C CYS A 33 -13.71 3.55 -0.95
N LEU A 34 -13.29 4.79 -0.67
CA LEU A 34 -13.19 5.85 -1.69
C LEU A 34 -12.03 5.60 -2.66
N LEU A 35 -10.88 5.13 -2.17
CA LEU A 35 -9.71 4.82 -3.01
C LEU A 35 -9.99 3.63 -3.95
N ASN A 36 -10.82 2.67 -3.55
CA ASN A 36 -11.22 1.54 -4.38
C ASN A 36 -11.93 1.95 -5.68
N LEU A 37 -12.58 3.13 -5.71
CA LEU A 37 -13.13 3.70 -6.93
C LEU A 37 -12.07 3.87 -8.03
N TYR A 38 -10.80 4.10 -7.65
CA TYR A 38 -9.69 4.21 -8.60
C TYR A 38 -9.08 2.85 -8.99
N ARG A 39 -9.25 1.82 -8.16
CA ARG A 39 -8.67 0.48 -8.38
C ARG A 39 -9.56 -0.41 -9.26
N CYS A 40 -10.87 -0.36 -9.04
CA CYS A 40 -11.82 -1.23 -9.74
C CYS A 40 -12.06 -0.86 -11.22
N GLU A 41 -12.66 -1.80 -11.94
CA GLU A 41 -13.20 -1.63 -13.28
C GLU A 41 -14.29 -0.54 -13.32
N ASP A 42 -14.49 0.03 -14.51
CA ASP A 42 -15.37 1.19 -14.67
C ASP A 42 -16.83 0.87 -14.28
N HIS A 43 -17.33 -0.31 -14.63
CA HIS A 43 -18.69 -0.73 -14.28
C HIS A 43 -18.90 -0.90 -12.76
N THR A 44 -17.90 -1.38 -12.03
CA THR A 44 -17.95 -1.54 -10.56
C THR A 44 -17.94 -0.19 -9.87
N ARG A 45 -17.13 0.74 -10.37
CA ARG A 45 -17.14 2.13 -9.91
C ARG A 45 -18.50 2.79 -10.12
N GLU A 46 -19.11 2.59 -11.29
CA GLU A 46 -20.45 3.11 -11.59
C GLU A 46 -21.49 2.59 -10.57
N ASP A 47 -21.47 1.29 -10.26
CA ASP A 47 -22.41 0.68 -9.31
C ASP A 47 -22.23 1.25 -7.90
N ILE A 48 -20.97 1.40 -7.43
CA ILE A 48 -20.67 2.01 -6.12
C ILE A 48 -21.15 3.47 -6.08
N LEU A 49 -20.82 4.27 -7.09
CA LEU A 49 -21.21 5.68 -7.16
C LEU A 49 -22.74 5.84 -7.25
N LYS A 50 -23.43 4.93 -7.95
CA LYS A 50 -24.89 4.92 -8.04
C LYS A 50 -25.52 4.73 -6.66
N VAL A 51 -25.01 3.80 -5.86
CA VAL A 51 -25.47 3.61 -4.48
C VAL A 51 -25.18 4.86 -3.65
N MET A 52 -23.94 5.36 -3.67
CA MET A 52 -23.55 6.56 -2.90
C MET A 52 -24.44 7.77 -3.23
N LYS A 53 -24.81 7.94 -4.50
CA LYS A 53 -25.71 9.00 -4.97
C LYS A 53 -27.12 8.86 -4.40
N GLU A 54 -27.68 7.65 -4.37
CA GLU A 54 -29.01 7.38 -3.82
C GLU A 54 -29.09 7.69 -2.31
N ILE A 55 -28.00 7.45 -1.57
CA ILE A 55 -27.92 7.72 -0.13
C ILE A 55 -27.23 9.05 0.21
N SER A 56 -27.01 9.92 -0.77
CA SER A 56 -26.19 11.13 -0.65
C SER A 56 -26.64 12.09 0.48
N THR A 57 -27.95 12.25 0.67
CA THR A 57 -28.54 13.09 1.74
C THR A 57 -28.21 12.60 3.16
N ARG A 58 -27.81 11.34 3.27
CA ARG A 58 -27.49 10.63 4.52
C ARG A 58 -26.02 10.24 4.62
N THR A 59 -25.22 10.65 3.65
CA THR A 59 -23.79 10.37 3.61
C THR A 59 -22.99 11.55 4.15
N TRP A 60 -21.99 11.25 4.98
CA TRP A 60 -21.05 12.23 5.50
C TRP A 60 -19.63 11.68 5.47
N ILE A 61 -18.68 12.52 5.05
CA ILE A 61 -17.27 12.17 5.02
C ILE A 61 -16.55 12.87 6.17
N PRO A 62 -15.90 12.13 7.08
CA PRO A 62 -15.04 12.69 8.12
C PRO A 62 -13.91 13.53 7.51
N PHE A 63 -13.43 14.56 8.22
CA PHE A 63 -12.27 15.33 7.77
C PHE A 63 -11.06 14.42 7.60
N GLN A 64 -10.81 13.50 8.53
CA GLN A 64 -9.68 12.57 8.43
C GLN A 64 -9.74 11.74 7.14
N VAL A 65 -10.93 11.23 6.79
CA VAL A 65 -11.13 10.46 5.55
C VAL A 65 -10.90 11.32 4.31
N GLY A 66 -11.50 12.52 4.29
CA GLY A 66 -11.30 13.47 3.20
C GLY A 66 -9.83 13.85 3.03
N PHE A 67 -9.12 14.08 4.13
CA PHE A 67 -7.70 14.43 4.14
C PHE A 67 -6.83 13.30 3.58
N GLU A 68 -7.02 12.07 4.05
CA GLU A 68 -6.27 10.93 3.55
C GLU A 68 -6.59 10.63 2.08
N TYR A 69 -7.86 10.67 1.70
CA TYR A 69 -8.31 10.52 0.33
C TYR A 69 -7.61 11.52 -0.60
N GLN A 70 -7.60 12.81 -0.23
CA GLN A 70 -6.96 13.84 -1.05
C GLN A 70 -5.45 13.62 -1.15
N ARG A 71 -4.79 13.10 -0.12
CA ARG A 71 -3.35 12.81 -0.18
C ARG A 71 -3.01 11.58 -1.00
N LYS A 72 -3.83 10.54 -0.93
CA LYS A 72 -3.55 9.21 -1.49
C LYS A 72 -4.08 9.02 -2.92
N ARG A 73 -5.17 9.69 -3.33
CA ARG A 73 -5.85 9.37 -4.61
C ARG A 73 -4.93 9.38 -5.85
N ARG A 74 -4.03 10.36 -5.96
CA ARG A 74 -3.13 10.48 -7.12
C ARG A 74 -2.12 9.33 -7.18
N ILE A 75 -1.65 8.89 -6.01
CA ILE A 75 -0.75 7.75 -5.87
C ILE A 75 -1.48 6.49 -6.37
N VAL A 76 -2.71 6.26 -5.91
CA VAL A 76 -3.52 5.08 -6.32
C VAL A 76 -3.84 5.09 -7.82
N ILE A 77 -4.09 6.25 -8.42
CA ILE A 77 -4.28 6.38 -9.88
C ILE A 77 -3.00 5.96 -10.61
N GLU A 78 -1.84 6.47 -10.20
CA GLU A 78 -0.56 6.15 -10.82
C GLU A 78 -0.17 4.67 -10.64
N GLU A 79 -0.40 4.10 -9.47
CA GLU A 79 -0.22 2.68 -9.19
C GLU A 79 -1.09 1.80 -10.10
N SER A 80 -2.36 2.17 -10.27
CA SER A 80 -3.28 1.44 -11.16
C SER A 80 -2.80 1.46 -12.62
N ILE A 81 -2.32 2.61 -13.11
CA ILE A 81 -1.72 2.73 -14.45
C ILE A 81 -0.44 1.89 -14.56
N SER A 82 0.42 1.96 -13.54
CA SER A 82 1.69 1.23 -13.48
C SER A 82 1.47 -0.27 -13.52
N SER A 83 0.54 -0.79 -12.72
CA SER A 83 0.18 -2.22 -12.67
C SER A 83 -0.34 -2.72 -14.01
N LEU A 84 -1.24 -1.98 -14.68
CA LEU A 84 -1.72 -2.34 -16.02
C LEU A 84 -0.60 -2.26 -17.07
N THR A 85 0.27 -1.26 -16.98
CA THR A 85 1.44 -1.12 -17.88
C THR A 85 2.43 -2.27 -17.69
N LYS A 86 2.59 -2.75 -16.45
CA LYS A 86 3.40 -3.92 -16.13
C LYS A 86 2.79 -5.20 -16.73
N ILE A 87 1.48 -5.40 -16.58
CA ILE A 87 0.76 -6.51 -17.23
C ILE A 87 1.00 -6.49 -18.74
N LYS A 88 0.85 -5.34 -19.38
CA LYS A 88 1.15 -5.17 -20.81
C LYS A 88 2.58 -5.61 -21.16
N LYS A 89 3.58 -5.13 -20.41
CA LYS A 89 4.99 -5.49 -20.64
C LYS A 89 5.26 -6.99 -20.45
N GLU A 90 4.66 -7.60 -19.43
CA GLU A 90 4.82 -9.05 -19.21
C GLU A 90 4.20 -9.87 -20.34
N LEU A 91 3.04 -9.44 -20.88
CA LEU A 91 2.46 -10.06 -22.07
C LEU A 91 3.37 -9.91 -23.30
N GLU A 92 3.93 -8.73 -23.55
CA GLU A 92 4.90 -8.50 -24.64
C GLU A 92 6.16 -9.36 -24.46
N ASN A 93 6.63 -9.54 -23.23
CA ASN A 93 7.80 -10.36 -22.93
C ASN A 93 7.64 -11.83 -23.34
N ILE A 94 6.42 -12.39 -23.35
CA ILE A 94 6.17 -13.80 -23.73
C ILE A 94 6.74 -14.10 -25.12
N TYR A 95 6.63 -13.17 -26.08
CA TYR A 95 7.12 -13.37 -27.44
C TYR A 95 8.42 -12.62 -27.76
N LEU A 96 8.88 -11.71 -26.89
CA LEU A 96 10.15 -10.98 -27.06
C LEU A 96 11.34 -11.66 -26.37
N GLN A 97 11.11 -12.61 -25.47
CA GLN A 97 12.17 -13.28 -24.73
C GLN A 97 13.11 -14.08 -25.64
N ASN A 98 14.41 -14.04 -25.34
CA ASN A 98 15.40 -14.87 -26.03
C ASN A 98 15.52 -16.24 -25.33
N ILE A 99 14.63 -17.16 -25.67
CA ILE A 99 14.44 -18.45 -25.00
C ILE A 99 15.71 -19.33 -25.03
N LEU A 100 16.49 -19.29 -26.12
CA LEU A 100 17.74 -20.07 -26.19
C LEU A 100 18.80 -19.55 -25.21
N SER A 101 18.87 -18.23 -25.02
CA SER A 101 19.80 -17.64 -24.07
C SER A 101 19.41 -17.92 -22.61
N SER A 102 18.11 -18.07 -22.30
CA SER A 102 17.68 -18.53 -20.97
C SER A 102 18.09 -19.97 -20.64
N GLY A 103 18.33 -20.81 -21.65
CA GLY A 103 18.89 -22.16 -21.48
C GLY A 103 20.42 -22.21 -21.41
N GLY A 104 21.12 -21.06 -21.47
CA GLY A 104 22.59 -20.99 -21.53
C GLY A 104 23.17 -21.43 -22.89
N VAL A 105 22.34 -21.54 -23.91
CA VAL A 105 22.73 -22.05 -25.23
C VAL A 105 23.07 -20.90 -26.18
N LYS A 106 24.22 -21.01 -26.85
CA LYS A 106 24.61 -20.03 -27.88
C LYS A 106 23.84 -20.28 -29.17
N LYS A 107 23.20 -19.22 -29.71
CA LYS A 107 22.34 -19.24 -30.90
C LYS A 107 22.94 -20.01 -32.09
N HIS A 108 24.23 -19.82 -32.37
CA HIS A 108 24.94 -20.45 -33.50
C HIS A 108 25.10 -21.98 -33.39
N LEU A 109 24.90 -22.57 -32.21
CA LEU A 109 24.97 -24.03 -32.01
C LEU A 109 23.63 -24.73 -32.34
N TYR A 110 22.52 -23.98 -32.39
CA TYR A 110 21.16 -24.52 -32.56
C TYR A 110 20.31 -23.64 -33.48
N ASN A 111 20.84 -23.28 -34.66
CA ASN A 111 20.15 -22.37 -35.59
C ASN A 111 18.76 -22.88 -36.02
N SER A 112 18.59 -24.17 -36.32
CA SER A 112 17.27 -24.74 -36.70
C SER A 112 16.24 -24.58 -35.57
N LEU A 113 16.62 -24.94 -34.35
CA LEU A 113 15.77 -24.78 -33.18
C LEU A 113 15.47 -23.30 -32.89
N ASN A 114 16.44 -22.40 -33.10
CA ASN A 114 16.20 -20.97 -32.99
C ASN A 114 15.11 -20.49 -33.95
N ASP A 115 15.14 -20.98 -35.18
CA ASP A 115 14.17 -20.60 -36.21
C ASP A 115 12.78 -21.16 -35.87
N GLU A 116 12.69 -22.42 -35.43
CA GLU A 116 11.45 -23.04 -34.93
C GLU A 116 10.85 -22.28 -33.73
N ILE A 117 11.69 -21.85 -32.79
CA ILE A 117 11.27 -21.02 -31.64
C ILE A 117 10.79 -19.65 -32.11
N SER A 118 11.50 -19.02 -33.05
CA SER A 118 11.12 -17.71 -33.59
C SER A 118 9.79 -17.77 -34.33
N GLU A 119 9.52 -18.85 -35.08
CA GLU A 119 8.23 -19.09 -35.73
C GLU A 119 7.11 -19.31 -34.70
N LEU A 120 7.36 -20.05 -33.61
CA LEU A 120 6.41 -20.19 -32.51
C LEU A 120 6.10 -18.83 -31.88
N GLN A 121 7.13 -18.03 -31.57
CA GLN A 121 6.98 -16.67 -31.02
C GLN A 121 6.17 -15.77 -31.94
N HIS A 122 6.39 -15.85 -33.26
CA HIS A 122 5.60 -15.10 -34.23
C HIS A 122 4.13 -15.54 -34.24
N ARG A 123 3.84 -16.84 -34.13
CA ARG A 123 2.46 -17.35 -34.09
C ARG A 123 1.69 -16.91 -32.86
N ILE A 124 2.35 -16.83 -31.70
CA ILE A 124 1.69 -16.38 -30.45
C ILE A 124 1.66 -14.85 -30.31
N LYS A 125 2.50 -14.12 -31.05
CA LYS A 125 2.55 -12.65 -31.01
C LYS A 125 1.19 -12.02 -31.36
N ILE A 126 0.58 -12.42 -32.47
CA ILE A 126 -0.66 -11.79 -32.96
C ILE A 126 -1.80 -11.91 -31.92
N PRO A 127 -2.15 -13.11 -31.40
CA PRO A 127 -3.17 -13.22 -30.35
C PRO A 127 -2.87 -12.41 -29.09
N ILE A 128 -1.60 -12.29 -28.69
CA ILE A 128 -1.20 -11.51 -27.52
C ILE A 128 -1.35 -10.01 -27.79
N ASP A 129 -0.87 -9.53 -28.94
CA ASP A 129 -1.00 -8.13 -29.34
C ASP A 129 -2.47 -7.73 -29.46
N ASP A 130 -3.31 -8.59 -30.03
CA ASP A 130 -4.77 -8.38 -30.11
C ASP A 130 -5.38 -8.27 -28.71
N TYR A 131 -5.04 -9.17 -27.78
CA TYR A 131 -5.51 -9.09 -26.40
C TYR A 131 -5.03 -7.81 -25.69
N ILE A 132 -3.76 -7.42 -25.88
CA ILE A 132 -3.23 -6.17 -25.33
C ILE A 132 -4.03 -4.98 -25.88
N ASN A 133 -4.29 -4.94 -27.18
CA ASN A 133 -5.00 -3.84 -27.83
C ASN A 133 -6.47 -3.78 -27.43
N ASP A 134 -7.14 -4.92 -27.31
CA ASP A 134 -8.58 -4.99 -27.06
C ASP A 134 -8.94 -4.93 -25.58
N LYS A 135 -8.06 -5.40 -24.69
CA LYS A 135 -8.36 -5.56 -23.26
C LYS A 135 -7.49 -4.71 -22.35
N ILE A 136 -6.19 -4.57 -22.62
CA ILE A 136 -5.27 -3.90 -21.69
C ILE A 136 -5.14 -2.40 -21.98
N LYS A 137 -4.90 -2.02 -23.25
CA LYS A 137 -4.77 -0.60 -23.63
C LYS A 137 -5.99 0.25 -23.25
N PRO A 138 -7.25 -0.18 -23.49
CA PRO A 138 -8.41 0.63 -23.11
C PRO A 138 -8.49 0.88 -21.60
N ARG A 139 -8.07 -0.09 -20.77
CA ARG A 139 -8.00 0.08 -19.31
C ARG A 139 -6.94 1.10 -18.92
N ILE A 140 -5.75 1.02 -19.52
CA ILE A 140 -4.67 2.01 -19.29
C ILE A 140 -5.16 3.40 -19.69
N GLU A 141 -5.78 3.53 -20.86
CA GLU A 141 -6.31 4.79 -21.38
C GLU A 141 -7.40 5.37 -20.47
N SER A 142 -8.35 4.56 -20.00
CA SER A 142 -9.37 4.96 -19.03
C SER A 142 -8.73 5.51 -17.74
N LYS A 143 -7.73 4.82 -17.18
CA LYS A 143 -7.00 5.30 -15.99
C LYS A 143 -6.17 6.56 -16.25
N GLN A 144 -5.58 6.70 -17.45
CA GLN A 144 -4.87 7.90 -17.86
C GLN A 144 -5.81 9.11 -18.02
N GLN A 145 -7.03 8.90 -18.52
CA GLN A 145 -8.05 9.95 -18.58
C GLN A 145 -8.40 10.46 -17.18
N ILE A 146 -8.57 9.57 -16.20
CA ILE A 146 -8.77 9.94 -14.79
C ILE A 146 -7.59 10.76 -14.26
N SER A 147 -6.36 10.39 -14.61
CA SER A 147 -5.15 11.13 -14.19
C SER A 147 -5.10 12.55 -14.75
N GLN A 148 -5.53 12.74 -16.00
CA GLN A 148 -5.61 14.04 -16.68
C GLN A 148 -6.75 14.90 -16.11
N HIS A 149 -7.92 14.31 -15.92
CA HIS A 149 -9.10 14.94 -15.34
C HIS A 149 -9.82 13.95 -14.43
N ASP A 150 -9.75 14.23 -13.13
CA ASP A 150 -10.24 13.37 -12.05
C ASP A 150 -11.77 13.45 -11.91
N PHE A 151 -12.49 12.94 -12.92
CA PHE A 151 -13.96 12.94 -12.95
C PHE A 151 -14.58 12.13 -11.81
N ILE A 152 -13.84 11.19 -11.23
CA ILE A 152 -14.28 10.42 -10.05
C ILE A 152 -14.39 11.33 -8.85
N ARG A 153 -13.37 12.16 -8.61
CA ARG A 153 -13.44 13.17 -7.56
C ARG A 153 -14.58 14.15 -7.81
N ASP A 154 -14.81 14.56 -9.05
CA ASP A 154 -15.90 15.49 -9.36
C ASP A 154 -17.29 14.88 -9.06
N GLU A 155 -17.49 13.58 -9.31
CA GLU A 155 -18.69 12.85 -8.89
C GLU A 155 -18.81 12.78 -7.36
N ILE A 156 -17.71 12.47 -6.65
CA ILE A 156 -17.71 12.46 -5.17
C ILE A 156 -18.03 13.85 -4.63
N ASP A 157 -17.43 14.91 -5.17
CA ASP A 157 -17.71 16.30 -4.78
C ASP A 157 -19.20 16.63 -5.01
N SER A 158 -19.80 16.14 -6.09
CA SER A 158 -21.25 16.29 -6.34
C SER A 158 -22.13 15.51 -5.37
N ILE A 159 -21.71 14.31 -4.95
CA ILE A 159 -22.47 13.46 -4.02
C ILE A 159 -22.37 14.00 -2.59
N ILE A 160 -21.18 14.41 -2.16
CA ILE A 160 -20.89 14.81 -0.78
C ILE A 160 -21.21 16.28 -0.54
N GLN A 161 -20.96 17.15 -1.53
CA GLN A 161 -21.17 18.60 -1.42
C GLN A 161 -20.52 19.17 -0.14
N ASN A 162 -21.33 19.67 0.80
CA ASN A 162 -20.87 20.24 2.06
C ASN A 162 -20.96 19.25 3.25
N ASN A 163 -21.29 17.98 3.00
CA ASN A 163 -21.36 16.94 4.05
C ASN A 163 -19.96 16.39 4.38
N LEU A 164 -19.06 17.29 4.76
CA LEU A 164 -17.67 17.01 5.12
C LEU A 164 -17.43 17.39 6.59
N GLY A 165 -16.54 16.67 7.27
CA GLY A 165 -16.05 17.05 8.59
C GLY A 165 -15.30 18.37 8.57
N THR A 166 -15.42 19.14 9.65
CA THR A 166 -14.69 20.40 9.79
C THR A 166 -13.21 20.12 10.06
N PRO A 167 -12.29 20.91 9.47
CA PRO A 167 -10.87 20.82 9.81
C PRO A 167 -10.65 20.95 11.33
N PRO A 168 -9.82 20.10 11.94
CA PRO A 168 -9.58 20.13 13.37
C PRO A 168 -8.68 21.31 13.74
N THR A 169 -8.75 21.74 15.00
CA THR A 169 -7.80 22.70 15.57
C THR A 169 -6.59 21.98 16.17
N THR A 170 -5.49 22.71 16.36
CA THR A 170 -4.30 22.19 17.07
C THR A 170 -4.65 21.71 18.48
N GLU A 171 -5.54 22.40 19.18
CA GLU A 171 -5.99 22.02 20.52
C GLU A 171 -6.76 20.70 20.51
N GLN A 172 -7.67 20.51 19.54
CA GLN A 172 -8.39 19.25 19.36
C GLN A 172 -7.42 18.10 19.09
N ILE A 173 -6.51 18.24 18.13
CA ILE A 173 -5.53 17.19 17.83
C ILE A 173 -4.64 16.86 19.02
N ASN A 174 -4.11 17.87 19.73
CA ASN A 174 -3.27 17.63 20.91
C ASN A 174 -4.02 16.90 22.02
N THR A 175 -5.30 17.23 22.22
CA THR A 175 -6.16 16.53 23.18
C THR A 175 -6.32 15.06 22.79
N ILE A 176 -6.64 14.80 21.52
CA ILE A 176 -6.82 13.42 21.00
C ILE A 176 -5.51 12.63 21.08
N ASN A 177 -4.36 13.24 20.77
CA ASN A 177 -3.05 12.59 20.84
C ASN A 177 -2.69 12.16 22.27
N THR A 178 -2.97 13.03 23.25
CA THR A 178 -2.70 12.75 24.67
C THR A 178 -3.55 11.59 25.16
N GLU A 179 -4.83 11.55 24.78
CA GLU A 179 -5.69 10.41 25.11
C GLU A 179 -5.29 9.15 24.34
N GLY A 180 -4.95 9.30 23.06
CA GLY A 180 -4.52 8.21 22.18
C GLY A 180 -3.30 7.47 22.72
N GLU A 181 -2.34 8.18 23.29
CA GLU A 181 -1.19 7.55 23.96
C GLU A 181 -1.63 6.59 25.08
N GLN A 182 -2.57 7.03 25.93
CA GLN A 182 -3.10 6.17 27.00
C GLN A 182 -3.97 5.04 26.47
N ARG A 183 -4.82 5.31 25.47
CA ARG A 183 -5.66 4.28 24.84
C ARG A 183 -4.81 3.18 24.23
N TYR A 184 -3.80 3.55 23.44
CA TYR A 184 -2.97 2.60 22.72
C TYR A 184 -2.08 1.78 23.66
N LYS A 185 -1.52 2.40 24.71
CA LYS A 185 -0.78 1.70 25.76
C LYS A 185 -1.62 0.60 26.42
N ASN A 186 -2.92 0.85 26.59
CA ASN A 186 -3.87 -0.09 27.19
C ASN A 186 -4.62 -0.96 26.16
N LYS A 187 -4.25 -0.89 24.86
CA LYS A 187 -4.92 -1.58 23.75
C LYS A 187 -6.44 -1.32 23.68
N ILE A 188 -6.83 -0.07 23.98
CA ILE A 188 -8.22 0.39 23.86
C ILE A 188 -8.46 0.78 22.39
N PRO A 189 -9.46 0.19 21.71
CA PRO A 189 -9.75 0.43 20.31
C PRO A 189 -10.37 1.83 20.05
N PRO A 190 -10.39 2.33 18.80
CA PRO A 190 -9.68 1.79 17.64
C PRO A 190 -8.28 2.41 17.50
N GLY A 191 -7.45 1.88 16.59
CA GLY A 191 -6.20 2.47 16.13
C GLY A 191 -4.93 2.02 16.84
N PHE A 192 -5.01 1.17 17.87
CA PHE A 192 -3.81 0.70 18.57
C PHE A 192 -2.94 -0.22 17.69
N MET A 193 -3.48 -0.76 16.59
CA MET A 193 -2.72 -1.53 15.59
C MET A 193 -1.75 -0.65 14.78
N ASP A 194 -1.96 0.67 14.76
CA ASP A 194 -1.21 1.63 13.95
C ASP A 194 -0.09 2.36 14.71
N VAL A 195 0.22 1.93 15.94
CA VAL A 195 1.28 2.51 16.80
C VAL A 195 2.65 2.60 16.11
N LYS A 196 2.95 1.68 15.19
CA LYS A 196 4.20 1.63 14.43
C LYS A 196 4.35 2.74 13.37
N LYS A 197 3.27 3.43 12.99
CA LYS A 197 3.30 4.51 12.00
C LYS A 197 4.00 5.74 12.60
N THR A 198 5.05 6.22 11.96
CA THR A 198 5.90 7.32 12.46
C THR A 198 5.71 8.63 11.69
N GLU A 199 4.91 8.60 10.64
CA GLU A 199 4.69 9.73 9.76
C GLU A 199 3.85 10.81 10.42
N THR A 200 4.20 12.05 10.10
CA THR A 200 3.48 13.25 10.54
C THR A 200 3.16 14.09 9.33
N TYR A 201 1.94 14.60 9.30
CA TYR A 201 1.41 15.41 8.20
C TYR A 201 0.95 16.77 8.71
N PHE A 202 0.83 17.74 7.81
CA PHE A 202 0.39 19.09 8.16
C PHE A 202 -0.78 19.51 7.27
N PHE A 203 -1.82 20.05 7.90
CA PHE A 203 -2.95 20.65 7.20
C PHE A 203 -3.35 21.96 7.88
N SER A 204 -3.32 23.07 7.15
CA SER A 204 -3.72 24.40 7.66
C SER A 204 -3.05 24.79 8.99
N GLY A 205 -1.77 24.45 9.16
CA GLY A 205 -1.00 24.74 10.38
C GLY A 205 -1.19 23.75 11.53
N VAL A 206 -1.98 22.69 11.32
CA VAL A 206 -2.21 21.63 12.31
C VAL A 206 -1.36 20.41 11.96
N GLU A 207 -0.63 19.89 12.94
CA GLU A 207 0.15 18.66 12.85
C GLU A 207 -0.76 17.45 13.11
N ILE A 208 -0.77 16.48 12.20
CA ILE A 208 -1.61 15.27 12.23
C ILE A 208 -0.67 14.06 12.21
N GLN A 209 -0.68 13.25 13.27
CA GLN A 209 0.21 12.09 13.38
C GLN A 209 -0.48 10.83 12.83
N ALA A 210 0.17 10.11 11.93
CA ALA A 210 -0.41 8.99 11.20
C ALA A 210 -0.91 7.87 12.11
N LYS A 211 -0.19 7.55 13.18
CA LYS A 211 -0.60 6.54 14.18
C LYS A 211 -1.95 6.81 14.83
N TYR A 212 -2.40 8.06 14.91
CA TYR A 212 -3.67 8.44 15.51
C TYR A 212 -4.80 8.62 14.48
N GLY A 213 -4.57 8.31 13.20
CA GLY A 213 -5.55 8.46 12.11
C GLY A 213 -6.91 7.82 12.43
N ASP A 214 -6.90 6.54 12.80
CA ASP A 214 -8.11 5.79 13.19
C ASP A 214 -8.83 6.42 14.38
N LEU A 215 -8.09 6.99 15.35
CA LEU A 215 -8.67 7.64 16.51
C LEU A 215 -9.27 9.01 16.18
N TYR A 216 -8.63 9.80 15.30
CA TYR A 216 -9.22 11.04 14.79
C TYR A 216 -10.54 10.77 14.08
N LEU A 217 -10.54 9.78 13.18
CA LEU A 217 -11.74 9.31 12.49
C LEU A 217 -12.84 8.89 13.48
N TRP A 218 -12.49 8.07 14.48
CA TRP A 218 -13.45 7.59 15.46
C TRP A 218 -14.14 8.72 16.23
N TYR A 219 -13.38 9.73 16.65
CA TYR A 219 -13.96 10.88 17.34
C TYR A 219 -14.78 11.79 16.45
N GLU A 220 -14.39 11.96 15.20
CA GLU A 220 -15.22 12.65 14.21
C GLU A 220 -16.57 11.95 14.02
N ILE A 221 -16.59 10.60 13.93
CA ILE A 221 -17.82 9.82 13.83
C ILE A 221 -18.69 9.99 15.07
N ILE A 222 -18.13 9.83 16.27
CA ILE A 222 -18.88 10.00 17.52
C ILE A 222 -19.49 11.39 17.60
N GLU A 223 -18.70 12.43 17.32
CA GLU A 223 -19.17 13.81 17.41
C GLU A 223 -20.29 14.10 16.41
N LYS A 224 -20.14 13.67 15.15
CA LYS A 224 -21.21 13.82 14.15
C LYS A 224 -22.50 13.13 14.57
N SER A 225 -22.37 11.94 15.18
CA SER A 225 -23.49 11.08 15.57
C SER A 225 -24.32 11.62 16.73
N LYS A 226 -23.83 12.62 17.47
CA LYS A 226 -24.58 13.28 18.56
C LYS A 226 -25.75 14.14 18.07
N SER A 227 -25.87 14.36 16.76
CA SER A 227 -26.95 15.16 16.19
C SER A 227 -28.31 14.48 16.42
N ASP A 228 -29.31 15.21 16.92
CA ASP A 228 -30.63 14.66 17.30
C ASP A 228 -31.38 13.94 16.16
N ASN A 229 -31.00 14.18 14.91
CA ASN A 229 -31.59 13.54 13.75
C ASN A 229 -30.92 12.20 13.38
N ILE A 230 -29.89 11.76 14.10
CA ILE A 230 -29.12 10.54 13.83
C ILE A 230 -29.38 9.52 14.94
N ASN A 231 -30.00 8.39 14.57
CA ASN A 231 -30.24 7.27 15.47
C ASN A 231 -29.43 6.03 15.09
N ASN A 232 -28.94 5.97 13.84
CA ASN A 232 -28.19 4.84 13.33
C ASN A 232 -26.94 5.31 12.59
N VAL A 233 -25.86 4.56 12.72
CA VAL A 233 -24.61 4.80 12.01
C VAL A 233 -24.17 3.51 11.32
N ILE A 234 -23.98 3.59 10.01
CA ILE A 234 -23.35 2.54 9.19
C ILE A 234 -21.99 3.08 8.73
N PHE A 235 -20.94 2.48 9.26
CA PHE A 235 -19.57 2.75 8.84
C PHE A 235 -19.15 1.72 7.80
N VAL A 236 -18.85 2.17 6.58
CA VAL A 236 -18.42 1.35 5.46
C VAL A 236 -16.89 1.33 5.45
N CYS A 237 -16.30 0.19 5.78
CA CYS A 237 -14.86 0.01 5.94
C CYS A 237 -14.43 -1.39 5.51
N ASP A 238 -13.45 -1.47 4.61
CA ASP A 238 -12.87 -2.73 4.15
C ASP A 238 -11.70 -3.22 5.02
N ASP A 239 -11.18 -2.38 5.92
CA ASP A 239 -10.08 -2.75 6.80
C ASP A 239 -10.56 -3.72 7.89
N LEU A 240 -10.02 -4.94 7.93
CA LEU A 240 -10.37 -6.01 8.87
C LEU A 240 -9.48 -6.04 10.13
N LYS A 241 -8.88 -4.92 10.53
CA LYS A 241 -8.09 -4.86 11.77
C LYS A 241 -8.89 -5.31 13.01
N GLN A 242 -8.20 -6.02 13.90
CA GLN A 242 -8.74 -6.59 15.14
C GLN A 242 -9.14 -5.54 16.18
N ASP A 243 -8.69 -4.29 16.04
CA ASP A 243 -9.11 -3.16 16.87
C ASP A 243 -10.38 -2.46 16.38
N TRP A 244 -10.94 -2.89 15.24
CA TRP A 244 -12.27 -2.49 14.77
C TRP A 244 -13.28 -3.64 14.82
N TRP A 245 -12.83 -4.84 14.47
CA TRP A 245 -13.69 -6.01 14.28
C TRP A 245 -13.52 -7.07 15.37
N PHE A 246 -14.62 -7.68 15.77
CA PHE A 246 -14.59 -8.94 16.51
C PHE A 246 -14.36 -10.10 15.54
N ILE A 247 -13.13 -10.63 15.55
CA ILE A 247 -12.72 -11.75 14.70
C ILE A 247 -12.46 -12.97 15.60
N HIS A 248 -13.09 -14.11 15.29
CA HIS A 248 -12.90 -15.36 16.00
C HIS A 248 -12.85 -16.53 15.03
N GLU A 249 -11.84 -17.41 15.16
CA GLU A 249 -11.62 -18.56 14.27
C GLU A 249 -11.68 -18.21 12.77
N GLY A 250 -11.12 -17.05 12.40
CA GLY A 250 -11.10 -16.56 11.02
C GLY A 250 -12.45 -16.02 10.51
N LYS A 251 -13.46 -15.88 11.38
CA LYS A 251 -14.77 -15.30 11.04
C LYS A 251 -14.93 -13.92 11.66
N THR A 252 -15.43 -12.98 10.87
CA THR A 252 -15.81 -11.63 11.32
C THR A 252 -17.24 -11.63 11.82
N HIS A 253 -17.45 -11.21 13.06
CA HIS A 253 -18.75 -11.22 13.74
C HIS A 253 -19.38 -9.83 13.88
N GLY A 254 -18.70 -8.79 13.38
CA GLY A 254 -19.14 -7.38 13.44
C GLY A 254 -18.18 -6.50 14.23
N ALA A 255 -18.61 -5.27 14.52
CA ALA A 255 -17.82 -4.31 15.29
C ALA A 255 -17.49 -4.83 16.70
N LEU A 256 -16.33 -4.43 17.24
CA LEU A 256 -16.02 -4.69 18.64
C LEU A 256 -17.10 -4.12 19.56
N ALA A 257 -17.49 -4.92 20.56
CA ALA A 257 -18.48 -4.50 21.56
C ALA A 257 -18.07 -3.22 22.30
N ALA A 258 -16.77 -3.00 22.51
CA ALA A 258 -16.24 -1.77 23.11
C ALA A 258 -16.55 -0.53 22.26
N LEU A 259 -16.33 -0.60 20.94
CA LEU A 259 -16.62 0.50 20.01
C LEU A 259 -18.12 0.79 19.96
N LYS A 260 -18.92 -0.27 19.79
CA LYS A 260 -20.38 -0.13 19.75
C LYS A 260 -20.94 0.46 21.05
N THR A 261 -20.42 0.02 22.19
CA THR A 261 -20.83 0.58 23.49
C THR A 261 -20.44 2.05 23.60
N GLU A 262 -19.20 2.40 23.26
CA GLU A 262 -18.70 3.78 23.37
C GLU A 262 -19.52 4.75 22.52
N ILE A 263 -19.79 4.44 21.24
CA ILE A 263 -20.56 5.34 20.38
C ILE A 263 -22.03 5.43 20.77
N CYS A 264 -22.68 4.30 21.11
CA CYS A 264 -24.07 4.31 21.57
C CYS A 264 -24.23 5.13 22.86
N GLU A 265 -23.29 5.04 23.80
CA GLU A 265 -23.34 5.82 25.04
C GLU A 265 -23.00 7.30 24.83
N LYS A 266 -21.93 7.61 24.08
CA LYS A 266 -21.48 9.00 23.88
C LYS A 266 -22.37 9.81 22.93
N ALA A 267 -22.98 9.16 21.94
CA ALA A 267 -23.80 9.80 20.91
C ALA A 267 -25.30 9.55 21.08
N ASN A 268 -25.72 8.71 22.04
CA ASN A 268 -27.12 8.35 22.27
C ASN A 268 -27.82 7.77 21.01
N ILE A 269 -27.08 7.03 20.20
CA ILE A 269 -27.61 6.34 19.02
C ILE A 269 -28.06 4.91 19.35
N GLU A 270 -29.06 4.41 18.62
CA GLU A 270 -29.61 3.08 18.83
C GLU A 270 -28.78 1.98 18.17
N ASN A 271 -28.21 2.26 16.98
CA ASN A 271 -27.52 1.26 16.18
C ASN A 271 -26.19 1.80 15.63
N PHE A 272 -25.14 1.01 15.83
CA PHE A 272 -23.85 1.17 15.13
C PHE A 272 -23.50 -0.15 14.46
N LYS A 273 -23.16 -0.08 13.17
CA LYS A 273 -22.76 -1.22 12.35
C LYS A 273 -21.55 -0.84 11.51
N ILE A 274 -20.59 -1.76 11.42
CA ILE A 274 -19.50 -1.69 10.45
C ILE A 274 -19.79 -2.74 9.37
N VAL A 275 -19.69 -2.34 8.10
CA VAL A 275 -19.85 -3.23 6.94
C VAL A 275 -18.68 -3.02 5.98
N ASN A 276 -18.22 -4.09 5.33
CA ASN A 276 -17.30 -3.95 4.20
C ASN A 276 -18.04 -3.52 2.93
N GLN A 277 -17.31 -3.10 1.90
CA GLN A 277 -17.88 -2.58 0.67
C GLN A 277 -18.73 -3.64 -0.06
N LEU A 278 -18.36 -4.93 0.04
CA LEU A 278 -19.16 -6.05 -0.47
C LEU A 278 -20.55 -6.13 0.20
N THR A 279 -20.57 -6.15 1.54
CA THR A 279 -21.82 -6.19 2.32
C THR A 279 -22.65 -4.94 2.07
N PHE A 280 -22.01 -3.78 1.96
CA PHE A 280 -22.66 -2.53 1.59
C PHE A 280 -23.40 -2.63 0.25
N LEU A 281 -22.76 -3.16 -0.80
CA LEU A 281 -23.43 -3.35 -2.10
C LEU A 281 -24.56 -4.39 -2.01
N HIS A 282 -24.35 -5.51 -1.33
CA HIS A 282 -25.41 -6.51 -1.13
C HIS A 282 -26.64 -5.95 -0.43
N GLU A 283 -26.46 -5.26 0.70
CA GLU A 283 -27.56 -4.66 1.45
C GLU A 283 -28.22 -3.51 0.68
N SER A 284 -27.45 -2.78 -0.13
CA SER A 284 -28.00 -1.76 -1.04
C SER A 284 -28.92 -2.38 -2.09
N LYS A 285 -28.50 -3.48 -2.74
CA LYS A 285 -29.31 -4.22 -3.71
C LYS A 285 -30.57 -4.81 -3.08
N GLU A 286 -30.51 -5.22 -1.82
CA GLU A 286 -31.64 -5.80 -1.10
C GLU A 286 -32.66 -4.75 -0.65
N HIS A 287 -32.20 -3.58 -0.20
CA HIS A 287 -33.05 -2.61 0.48
C HIS A 287 -33.40 -1.37 -0.35
N LEU A 288 -32.60 -0.99 -1.35
CA LEU A 288 -32.85 0.19 -2.19
C LEU A 288 -33.57 -0.23 -3.48
N ALA A 289 -34.81 0.23 -3.64
CA ALA A 289 -35.68 -0.17 -4.75
C ALA A 289 -35.18 0.21 -6.16
N ASN A 290 -34.32 1.23 -6.27
CA ASN A 290 -33.86 1.79 -7.55
C ASN A 290 -32.41 1.42 -7.91
N ILE A 291 -31.79 0.50 -7.16
CA ILE A 291 -30.40 0.09 -7.36
C ILE A 291 -30.34 -1.31 -7.93
N GLU A 292 -29.93 -1.40 -9.19
CA GLU A 292 -29.42 -2.63 -9.78
C GLU A 292 -27.89 -2.62 -9.68
N ILE A 293 -27.33 -3.71 -9.17
CA ILE A 293 -25.88 -3.95 -9.04
C ILE A 293 -25.54 -5.22 -9.81
N ARG A 294 -24.50 -5.12 -10.64
CA ARG A 294 -24.01 -6.20 -11.50
C ARG A 294 -23.29 -7.24 -10.65
N ASP A 295 -23.52 -8.52 -10.95
CA ASP A 295 -22.86 -9.61 -10.21
C ASP A 295 -21.33 -9.61 -10.41
N SER A 296 -20.84 -9.10 -11.55
CA SER A 296 -19.41 -8.88 -11.78
C SER A 296 -18.81 -7.85 -10.83
N SER A 297 -19.58 -6.83 -10.44
CA SER A 297 -19.15 -5.81 -9.48
C SER A 297 -19.11 -6.33 -8.06
N LEU A 298 -20.08 -7.17 -7.67
CA LEU A 298 -20.04 -7.86 -6.37
C LEU A 298 -18.80 -8.76 -6.27
N LYS A 299 -18.51 -9.54 -7.32
CA LYS A 299 -17.34 -10.41 -7.37
C LYS A 299 -16.03 -9.63 -7.29
N GLU A 300 -15.92 -8.54 -8.04
CA GLU A 300 -14.70 -7.71 -8.03
C GLU A 300 -14.47 -7.05 -6.66
N VAL A 301 -15.54 -6.53 -6.03
CA VAL A 301 -15.43 -5.94 -4.68
C VAL A 301 -15.07 -7.01 -3.65
N GLU A 302 -15.60 -8.22 -3.75
CA GLU A 302 -15.18 -9.34 -2.90
C GLU A 302 -13.67 -9.61 -3.03
N GLU A 303 -13.12 -9.60 -4.25
CA GLU A 303 -11.69 -9.76 -4.50
C GLU A 303 -10.88 -8.58 -3.94
N LEU A 304 -11.38 -7.35 -4.05
CA LEU A 304 -10.74 -6.15 -3.50
C LEU A 304 -10.74 -6.11 -1.96
N SER A 305 -11.82 -6.54 -1.31
CA SER A 305 -11.92 -6.60 0.16
C SER A 305 -11.10 -7.76 0.76
N ASN A 306 -10.88 -8.85 -0.01
CA ASN A 306 -10.10 -10.01 0.44
C ASN A 306 -8.62 -9.92 0.09
N ALA A 307 -8.24 -9.04 -0.85
CA ALA A 307 -6.84 -8.69 -1.04
C ALA A 307 -6.37 -7.98 0.24
N PRO A 308 -5.27 -8.43 0.89
CA PRO A 308 -4.68 -7.60 1.93
C PRO A 308 -4.43 -6.24 1.30
N THR A 309 -5.02 -5.18 1.83
CA THR A 309 -4.55 -3.83 1.55
C THR A 309 -3.22 -3.74 2.25
N PRO A 310 -2.07 -3.83 1.56
CA PRO A 310 -0.88 -3.29 2.17
C PRO A 310 -1.19 -1.85 2.56
N ASP A 311 -0.87 -1.46 3.80
CA ASP A 311 -0.54 -0.06 4.05
C ASP A 311 0.39 0.37 2.90
N ILE A 312 0.32 1.61 2.39
CA ILE A 312 1.11 2.06 1.23
C ILE A 312 2.63 1.75 1.37
N VAL A 313 3.09 1.49 2.60
CA VAL A 313 4.42 1.00 2.96
C VAL A 313 4.64 -0.50 2.66
N ASP A 314 3.65 -1.36 2.87
CA ASP A 314 3.73 -2.80 2.64
C ASP A 314 3.71 -3.17 1.16
N GLU A 315 3.23 -2.34 0.23
CA GLU A 315 3.29 -2.68 -1.21
C GLU A 315 4.70 -2.47 -1.78
N ILE A 316 5.48 -1.59 -1.17
CA ILE A 316 6.94 -1.50 -1.38
C ILE A 316 7.62 -2.77 -0.85
N ALA A 317 7.14 -3.32 0.28
CA ALA A 317 7.68 -4.55 0.88
C ALA A 317 7.24 -5.85 0.16
N ILE A 318 5.98 -5.95 -0.28
CA ILE A 318 5.37 -7.13 -0.92
C ILE A 318 5.77 -7.23 -2.41
N SER A 319 6.16 -6.12 -3.05
CA SER A 319 6.75 -6.13 -4.40
C SER A 319 8.04 -6.95 -4.50
N TRP A 320 8.69 -7.25 -3.36
CA TRP A 320 9.90 -8.08 -3.30
C TRP A 320 9.65 -9.44 -2.65
N SER A 321 8.80 -10.26 -3.28
CA SER A 321 8.88 -11.69 -3.05
C SER A 321 10.24 -12.24 -3.51
N HIS A 322 10.77 -13.23 -2.77
CA HIS A 322 12.08 -13.88 -2.98
C HIS A 322 12.37 -14.26 -4.45
N ASP A 323 11.32 -14.62 -5.21
CA ASP A 323 11.44 -15.01 -6.63
C ASP A 323 11.80 -13.88 -7.60
N LYS A 324 11.49 -12.61 -7.28
CA LYS A 324 11.85 -11.46 -8.15
C LYS A 324 13.26 -10.94 -7.91
N LEU A 325 13.78 -11.06 -6.68
CA LEU A 325 15.15 -10.66 -6.34
C LEU A 325 16.17 -11.52 -7.10
N ASP A 326 15.90 -12.81 -7.27
CA ASP A 326 16.78 -13.73 -7.99
C ASP A 326 16.75 -13.51 -9.52
N GLN A 327 15.63 -13.04 -10.08
CA GLN A 327 15.53 -12.62 -11.48
C GLN A 327 16.19 -11.26 -11.75
N PHE A 328 16.05 -10.29 -10.84
CA PHE A 328 16.73 -8.99 -10.93
C PHE A 328 18.25 -9.15 -10.87
N ARG A 329 18.71 -10.05 -10.00
CA ARG A 329 20.11 -10.43 -9.82
C ARG A 329 20.72 -11.06 -11.07
N LYS A 330 20.01 -12.02 -11.70
CA LYS A 330 20.43 -12.63 -12.98
C LYS A 330 20.46 -11.63 -14.15
N LYS A 331 19.61 -10.60 -14.13
CA LYS A 331 19.58 -9.54 -15.16
C LYS A 331 20.75 -8.55 -15.04
N PHE A 332 21.30 -8.36 -13.84
CA PHE A 332 22.37 -7.41 -13.56
C PHE A 332 23.77 -8.00 -13.83
N GLU A 333 23.98 -9.29 -13.56
CA GLU A 333 25.23 -9.99 -13.92
C GLU A 333 25.50 -10.01 -15.43
N HIS A 334 24.46 -9.85 -16.27
CA HIS A 334 24.58 -9.93 -17.73
C HIS A 334 24.68 -8.57 -18.46
N ASN A 335 24.43 -7.44 -17.80
CA ASN A 335 24.25 -6.14 -18.46
C ASN A 335 25.21 -5.04 -17.99
N SER A 336 26.48 -5.37 -17.77
CA SER A 336 27.53 -4.38 -17.51
C SER A 336 27.95 -3.54 -18.73
N ASN A 337 27.33 -3.72 -19.91
CA ASN A 337 27.77 -3.11 -21.17
C ASN A 337 26.74 -2.20 -21.90
N ILE A 338 25.56 -1.91 -21.33
CA ILE A 338 24.48 -1.24 -22.10
C ILE A 338 24.44 0.29 -21.95
N PHE A 339 25.14 0.92 -21.00
CA PHE A 339 24.98 2.37 -20.76
C PHE A 339 26.01 3.30 -21.43
N SER A 340 26.76 2.84 -22.44
CA SER A 340 27.72 3.71 -23.14
C SER A 340 27.16 4.52 -24.31
N THR A 341 25.84 4.53 -24.58
CA THR A 341 25.33 5.12 -25.85
C THR A 341 24.10 6.02 -25.75
N ILE A 342 23.75 6.54 -24.57
CA ILE A 342 22.66 7.53 -24.47
C ILE A 342 23.18 8.76 -23.73
N GLY A 343 23.56 9.79 -24.49
CA GLY A 343 23.95 11.07 -23.91
C GLY A 343 24.79 11.95 -24.84
N SER A 344 24.36 12.17 -26.08
CA SER A 344 24.85 13.31 -26.87
C SER A 344 23.71 14.30 -27.08
N ASN A 345 23.99 15.56 -26.71
CA ASN A 345 23.15 16.78 -26.77
C ASN A 345 22.13 16.88 -25.63
N GLN A 346 22.08 17.94 -24.80
CA GLN A 346 22.35 19.36 -25.02
C GLN A 346 22.52 20.11 -23.67
N SER A 347 23.35 21.17 -23.70
CA SER A 347 23.26 22.42 -22.93
C SER A 347 23.60 22.44 -21.43
N TYR A 348 24.78 23.00 -21.15
CA TYR A 348 25.29 23.43 -19.85
C TYR A 348 24.40 24.50 -19.21
N ASN A 349 23.78 24.19 -18.07
CA ASN A 349 23.31 25.19 -17.12
C ASN A 349 24.01 24.99 -15.77
N LYS A 350 24.58 26.09 -15.26
CA LYS A 350 25.22 26.19 -13.94
C LYS A 350 24.22 25.82 -12.84
N PHE A 351 24.44 24.72 -12.13
CA PHE A 351 23.71 24.39 -10.90
C PHE A 351 24.21 25.23 -9.73
N SER A 352 23.30 25.58 -8.81
CA SER A 352 23.59 26.34 -7.59
C SER A 352 24.39 25.50 -6.59
N LYS A 353 25.30 26.14 -5.83
CA LYS A 353 26.07 25.52 -4.73
C LYS A 353 25.21 24.79 -3.69
N SER A 354 23.91 25.13 -3.57
CA SER A 354 22.97 24.50 -2.64
C SER A 354 22.61 23.05 -3.01
N SER A 355 22.53 22.74 -4.31
CA SER A 355 22.14 21.40 -4.78
C SER A 355 23.25 20.37 -4.55
N LEU A 356 24.50 20.80 -4.71
CA LEU A 356 25.68 19.97 -4.44
C LEU A 356 25.85 19.71 -2.92
N PHE A 357 25.57 20.71 -2.09
CA PHE A 357 25.63 20.56 -0.63
C PHE A 357 24.61 19.54 -0.10
N ILE A 358 23.37 19.55 -0.65
CA ILE A 358 22.33 18.58 -0.30
C ILE A 358 22.73 17.16 -0.72
N LEU A 359 23.31 17.01 -1.91
CA LEU A 359 23.81 15.72 -2.40
C LEU A 359 24.91 15.15 -1.50
N THR A 360 25.89 15.98 -1.12
CA THR A 360 26.99 15.55 -0.24
C THR A 360 26.46 15.15 1.13
N SER A 361 25.54 15.93 1.72
CA SER A 361 24.92 15.59 3.00
C SER A 361 24.14 14.28 2.95
N SER A 362 23.38 14.05 1.88
CA SER A 362 22.61 12.80 1.73
C SER A 362 23.52 11.60 1.45
N ALA A 363 24.66 11.80 0.81
CA ALA A 363 25.65 10.76 0.58
C ALA A 363 26.37 10.37 1.88
N ASP A 364 26.77 11.36 2.68
CA ASP A 364 27.43 11.12 3.96
C ASP A 364 26.51 10.39 4.94
N GLU A 365 25.22 10.75 4.99
CA GLU A 365 24.20 10.04 5.76
C GLU A 365 24.10 8.57 5.34
N ALA A 366 23.90 8.32 4.03
CA ALA A 366 23.76 6.96 3.51
C ALA A 366 25.01 6.10 3.77
N LEU A 367 26.21 6.65 3.56
CA LEU A 367 27.47 5.97 3.81
C LEU A 367 27.71 5.69 5.31
N HIS A 368 27.30 6.59 6.19
CA HIS A 368 27.42 6.43 7.63
C HIS A 368 26.51 5.31 8.13
N GLU A 369 25.24 5.34 7.73
CA GLU A 369 24.26 4.30 8.05
C GLU A 369 24.71 2.91 7.54
N THR A 370 25.19 2.83 6.30
CA THR A 370 25.74 1.59 5.74
C THR A 370 26.89 1.04 6.57
N SER A 371 27.78 1.91 7.06
CA SER A 371 28.92 1.47 7.88
C SER A 371 28.45 0.78 9.16
N ASN A 372 27.41 1.31 9.82
CA ASN A 372 26.84 0.71 11.02
C ASN A 372 26.19 -0.64 10.73
N LEU A 373 25.32 -0.70 9.73
CA LEU A 373 24.63 -1.93 9.34
C LEU A 373 25.60 -3.02 8.86
N LYS A 374 26.68 -2.64 8.17
CA LYS A 374 27.75 -3.57 7.78
C LYS A 374 28.42 -4.20 9.00
N HIS A 375 28.74 -3.41 10.02
CA HIS A 375 29.32 -3.93 11.25
C HIS A 375 28.39 -4.91 11.97
N GLN A 376 27.11 -4.55 12.11
CA GLN A 376 26.12 -5.43 12.72
C GLN A 376 25.92 -6.71 11.92
N SER A 377 25.86 -6.61 10.60
CA SER A 377 25.70 -7.75 9.70
C SER A 377 26.88 -8.73 9.77
N LEU A 378 28.12 -8.22 9.82
CA LEU A 378 29.31 -9.06 9.95
C LEU A 378 29.39 -9.71 11.34
N SER A 379 28.97 -9.00 12.39
CA SER A 379 28.86 -9.57 13.74
C SER A 379 27.85 -10.72 13.75
N LEU A 380 26.65 -10.50 13.21
CA LEU A 380 25.60 -11.50 13.15
C LEU A 380 26.02 -12.72 12.33
N LEU A 381 26.68 -12.54 11.18
CA LEU A 381 27.22 -13.66 10.40
C LEU A 381 28.24 -14.49 11.20
N SER A 382 29.08 -13.82 12.00
CA SER A 382 30.03 -14.50 12.90
C SER A 382 29.30 -15.27 14.01
N ASP A 383 28.24 -14.69 14.58
CA ASP A 383 27.44 -15.32 15.63
C ASP A 383 26.68 -16.55 15.09
N LEU A 384 26.02 -16.43 13.93
CA LEU A 384 25.33 -17.54 13.26
C LEU A 384 26.28 -18.67 12.88
N GLN A 385 27.51 -18.36 12.47
CA GLN A 385 28.54 -19.36 12.22
C GLN A 385 29.02 -20.03 13.50
N THR A 386 29.13 -19.28 14.60
CA THR A 386 29.58 -19.79 15.90
C THR A 386 28.57 -20.78 16.47
N PHE A 387 27.27 -20.49 16.34
CA PHE A 387 26.19 -21.32 16.86
C PHE A 387 25.51 -22.19 15.78
N GLU A 388 26.20 -22.45 14.67
CA GLU A 388 25.61 -23.15 13.52
C GLU A 388 25.08 -24.55 13.89
N SER A 389 25.72 -25.23 14.85
CA SER A 389 25.33 -26.59 15.25
C SER A 389 24.03 -26.59 16.07
N GLU A 390 23.90 -25.65 17.00
CA GLU A 390 22.74 -25.46 17.87
C GLU A 390 21.54 -24.92 17.08
N LEU A 391 21.78 -23.98 16.15
CA LEU A 391 20.72 -23.42 15.29
C LEU A 391 20.11 -24.46 14.37
N LYS A 392 20.90 -25.43 13.90
CA LYS A 392 20.41 -26.53 13.04
C LYS A 392 19.45 -27.50 13.75
N GLU A 393 19.33 -27.43 15.07
CA GLU A 393 18.29 -28.17 15.81
C GLU A 393 16.90 -27.51 15.70
N HIS A 394 16.86 -26.21 15.37
CA HIS A 394 15.64 -25.40 15.33
C HIS A 394 15.30 -24.84 13.93
N ILE A 395 16.29 -24.75 13.04
CA ILE A 395 16.18 -24.15 11.71
C ILE A 395 16.69 -25.16 10.67
N GLU A 396 15.99 -25.30 9.55
CA GLU A 396 16.44 -26.16 8.46
C GLU A 396 17.82 -25.72 7.94
N SER A 397 18.71 -26.69 7.69
CA SER A 397 20.08 -26.40 7.24
C SER A 397 20.13 -25.67 5.89
N SER A 398 19.13 -25.88 5.03
CA SER A 398 18.95 -25.12 3.78
C SER A 398 18.72 -23.64 4.04
N ASP A 399 17.87 -23.33 5.01
CA ASP A 399 17.38 -21.98 5.27
C ASP A 399 18.47 -21.13 5.94
N LEU A 400 19.21 -21.72 6.89
CA LEU A 400 20.36 -21.06 7.51
C LEU A 400 21.49 -20.80 6.49
N SER A 401 21.72 -21.75 5.57
CA SER A 401 22.72 -21.60 4.50
C SER A 401 22.29 -20.55 3.46
N GLU A 402 21.02 -20.51 3.10
CA GLU A 402 20.48 -19.51 2.17
C GLU A 402 20.49 -18.11 2.77
N PHE A 403 20.13 -17.98 4.05
CA PHE A 403 20.17 -16.72 4.79
C PHE A 403 21.59 -16.13 4.83
N THR A 404 22.57 -16.92 5.30
CA THR A 404 23.98 -16.49 5.42
C THR A 404 24.59 -16.13 4.06
N LYS A 405 24.27 -16.91 3.02
CA LYS A 405 24.66 -16.63 1.64
C LYS A 405 24.08 -15.28 1.19
N THR A 406 22.77 -15.10 1.31
CA THR A 406 22.05 -13.89 0.88
C THR A 406 22.59 -12.64 1.57
N MET A 407 22.87 -12.72 2.87
CA MET A 407 23.44 -11.60 3.64
C MET A 407 24.83 -11.22 3.14
N THR A 408 25.68 -12.21 2.86
CA THR A 408 27.04 -12.00 2.31
C THR A 408 27.00 -11.32 0.93
N ILE A 409 26.03 -11.66 0.10
CA ILE A 409 25.84 -11.08 -1.23
C ILE A 409 25.41 -9.61 -1.11
N ASN A 410 24.43 -9.31 -0.26
CA ASN A 410 23.97 -7.95 -0.04
C ASN A 410 25.10 -7.05 0.50
N LEU A 411 25.93 -7.57 1.41
CA LEU A 411 27.14 -6.88 1.88
C LEU A 411 28.15 -6.61 0.76
N SER A 412 28.31 -7.53 -0.19
CA SER A 412 29.20 -7.34 -1.33
C SER A 412 28.69 -6.29 -2.31
N GLN A 413 27.37 -6.24 -2.54
CA GLN A 413 26.75 -5.26 -3.43
C GLN A 413 26.77 -3.85 -2.83
N ILE A 414 26.48 -3.72 -1.54
CA ILE A 414 26.51 -2.41 -0.88
C ILE A 414 27.94 -1.85 -0.85
N ASP A 415 28.97 -2.70 -0.73
CA ASP A 415 30.37 -2.30 -0.84
C ASP A 415 30.74 -1.75 -2.23
N LEU A 416 30.22 -2.37 -3.30
CA LEU A 416 30.41 -1.90 -4.67
C LEU A 416 29.75 -0.54 -4.88
N LEU A 417 28.51 -0.37 -4.42
CA LEU A 417 27.76 0.89 -4.52
C LEU A 417 28.44 2.00 -3.71
N CYS A 418 28.87 1.73 -2.48
CA CYS A 418 29.62 2.68 -1.66
C CYS A 418 30.92 3.11 -2.33
N SER A 419 31.65 2.17 -2.95
CA SER A 419 32.88 2.46 -3.67
C SER A 419 32.63 3.34 -4.90
N LYS A 420 31.53 3.09 -5.61
CA LYS A 420 31.11 3.88 -6.78
C LYS A 420 30.63 5.29 -6.38
N LEU A 421 29.90 5.41 -5.27
CA LEU A 421 29.48 6.71 -4.76
C LEU A 421 30.69 7.55 -4.32
N LYS A 422 31.63 6.93 -3.57
CA LYS A 422 32.88 7.59 -3.15
C LYS A 422 33.72 8.04 -4.34
N SER A 423 33.79 7.25 -5.41
CA SER A 423 34.54 7.62 -6.61
C SER A 423 33.92 8.85 -7.30
N ILE A 424 32.59 8.91 -7.40
CA ILE A 424 31.87 10.07 -7.96
C ILE A 424 32.08 11.33 -7.10
N LEU A 425 31.99 11.20 -5.77
CA LEU A 425 32.17 12.32 -4.84
C LEU A 425 33.63 12.83 -4.79
N SER A 426 34.60 11.99 -5.16
CA SER A 426 36.03 12.35 -5.21
C SER A 426 36.44 13.12 -6.48
N LEU A 427 35.54 13.30 -7.44
CA LEU A 427 35.87 13.99 -8.69
C LEU A 427 36.09 15.50 -8.48
N PRO A 428 37.13 16.09 -9.11
CA PRO A 428 37.44 17.51 -8.97
C PRO A 428 36.37 18.45 -9.54
N SER A 429 35.49 17.94 -10.40
CA SER A 429 34.29 18.63 -10.88
C SER A 429 33.17 17.62 -11.13
N ILE A 430 32.02 17.80 -10.48
CA ILE A 430 30.85 16.92 -10.60
C ILE A 430 29.89 17.52 -11.63
N GLY A 431 29.69 16.84 -12.76
CA GLY A 431 28.73 17.22 -13.80
C GLY A 431 27.30 16.77 -13.50
N ILE A 432 26.32 17.23 -14.30
CA ILE A 432 24.88 16.92 -14.11
C ILE A 432 24.61 15.41 -14.15
N HIS A 433 25.26 14.69 -15.06
CA HIS A 433 25.17 13.23 -15.14
C HIS A 433 25.68 12.55 -13.87
N ASN A 434 26.78 13.06 -13.30
CA ASN A 434 27.37 12.52 -12.08
C ASN A 434 26.49 12.79 -10.85
N ILE A 435 25.76 13.92 -10.83
CA ILE A 435 24.76 14.22 -9.78
C ILE A 435 23.61 13.22 -9.87
N SER A 436 23.02 13.06 -11.06
CA SER A 436 21.91 12.11 -11.26
C SER A 436 22.33 10.66 -10.96
N GLU A 437 23.55 10.28 -11.32
CA GLU A 437 24.11 8.97 -11.00
C GLU A 437 24.35 8.80 -9.50
N ALA A 438 24.90 9.82 -8.81
CA ALA A 438 25.06 9.80 -7.37
C ALA A 438 23.72 9.71 -6.63
N GLU A 439 22.69 10.44 -7.06
CA GLU A 439 21.34 10.35 -6.50
C GLU A 439 20.72 8.96 -6.67
N SER A 440 20.92 8.32 -7.83
CA SER A 440 20.51 6.93 -8.06
C SER A 440 21.22 5.98 -7.11
N ILE A 441 22.55 6.10 -6.99
CA ILE A 441 23.35 5.24 -6.12
C ILE A 441 22.98 5.45 -4.65
N ILE A 442 22.69 6.68 -4.21
CA ILE A 442 22.23 6.96 -2.85
C ILE A 442 20.89 6.26 -2.57
N ARG A 443 19.94 6.29 -3.52
CA ARG A 443 18.67 5.57 -3.37
C ARG A 443 18.88 4.07 -3.29
N GLU A 444 19.79 3.52 -4.10
CA GLU A 444 20.15 2.10 -4.05
C GLU A 444 20.83 1.72 -2.73
N ILE A 445 21.74 2.54 -2.20
CA ILE A 445 22.36 2.31 -0.90
C ILE A 445 21.31 2.31 0.22
N LYS A 446 20.38 3.27 0.24
CA LYS A 446 19.28 3.30 1.22
C LYS A 446 18.40 2.04 1.12
N LEU A 447 18.23 1.51 -0.09
CA LEU A 447 17.54 0.23 -0.32
C LEU A 447 18.26 -0.95 0.34
N TYR A 448 19.56 -1.07 0.09
CA TYR A 448 20.37 -2.15 0.67
C TYR A 448 20.51 -2.01 2.19
N ASN A 449 20.54 -0.77 2.72
CA ASN A 449 20.50 -0.53 4.16
C ASN A 449 19.22 -1.12 4.78
N PHE A 450 18.06 -0.81 4.21
CA PHE A 450 16.78 -1.37 4.65
C PHE A 450 16.76 -2.91 4.61
N ILE A 451 17.29 -3.51 3.54
CA ILE A 451 17.39 -4.98 3.41
C ILE A 451 18.30 -5.54 4.51
N LEU A 452 19.47 -4.95 4.76
CA LEU A 452 20.38 -5.41 5.79
C LEU A 452 19.77 -5.29 7.19
N GLU A 453 19.02 -4.22 7.47
CA GLU A 453 18.32 -4.04 8.75
C GLU A 453 17.29 -5.15 9.00
N ALA A 454 16.44 -5.47 8.01
CA ALA A 454 15.48 -6.57 8.11
C ALA A 454 16.16 -7.94 8.27
N MET A 455 17.29 -8.15 7.57
CA MET A 455 18.10 -9.36 7.74
C MET A 455 18.72 -9.44 9.13
N ILE A 456 19.21 -8.32 9.68
CA ILE A 456 19.75 -8.27 11.05
C ILE A 456 18.68 -8.66 12.07
N GLU A 457 17.47 -8.10 11.95
CA GLU A 457 16.34 -8.47 12.81
C GLU A 457 16.03 -9.97 12.74
N LYS A 458 15.94 -10.52 11.52
CA LYS A 458 15.66 -11.94 11.33
C LYS A 458 16.78 -12.85 11.85
N GLY A 459 18.04 -12.45 11.69
CA GLY A 459 19.16 -13.21 12.23
C GLY A 459 19.20 -13.19 13.76
N HIS A 460 18.80 -12.09 14.39
CA HIS A 460 18.63 -12.06 15.85
C HIS A 460 17.46 -12.95 16.31
N GLU A 461 16.37 -13.03 15.55
CA GLU A 461 15.30 -14.01 15.80
C GLU A 461 15.83 -15.44 15.78
N TYR A 462 16.71 -15.77 14.84
CA TYR A 462 17.37 -17.08 14.79
C TYR A 462 18.21 -17.34 16.05
N LEU A 463 19.02 -16.37 16.47
CA LEU A 463 19.82 -16.49 17.69
C LEU A 463 18.97 -16.62 18.96
N ASN A 464 17.74 -16.10 18.98
CA ASN A 464 16.81 -16.26 20.11
C ASN A 464 16.27 -17.70 20.27
N TYR A 465 16.47 -18.60 19.31
CA TYR A 465 16.11 -20.01 19.49
C TYR A 465 17.08 -20.76 20.43
N ILE A 466 18.28 -20.22 20.66
CA ILE A 466 19.38 -20.88 21.38
C ILE A 466 19.88 -20.10 22.61
N LEU A 467 19.50 -18.81 22.72
CA LEU A 467 19.75 -17.94 23.88
C LEU A 467 18.56 -17.96 24.83
#